data_AF-A0A9D0M7C1-F1
#
_entry.id   AF-A0A9D0M7C1-F1
#
_cell.length_a   1.000
_cell.length_b   1.000
_cell.length_c   1.000
_cell.angle_alpha   90.00
_cell.angle_beta   90.00
_cell.angle_gamma   90.00
#
_symmetry.space_group_name_H-M   'P 1'
#
loop_
_entity.id
_entity.type
_entity.pdbx_description
1 polymer ?
#
loop_
_entity_poly.entity_id
_entity_poly.type
_entity_poly.pdbx_seq_one_letter_code
_entity_poly.pdbx_strand_id
1 'polypeptide(L)' 'FDIAWYEQKAVAVLLALLSLGIKGIRLGPTLPAFLSPNVLKVLVEKFDIKPIGSVKEDVELIMQGK' A
#
# COMPACT_ATOMS: atom_id res chain seq x y z
N PHE A 1 1.48 0.34 -7.78
CA PHE A 1 2.71 -0.32 -7.30
C PHE A 1 2.32 -1.51 -6.44
N ASP A 2 3.11 -2.57 -6.47
CA ASP A 2 2.98 -3.72 -5.56
C ASP A 2 4.29 -3.85 -4.77
N ILE A 3 4.26 -3.50 -3.48
CA ILE A 3 5.46 -3.28 -2.66
C ILE A 3 5.46 -4.24 -1.48
N ALA A 4 6.50 -5.06 -1.41
CA ALA A 4 6.84 -5.81 -0.21
C ALA A 4 7.57 -4.91 0.80
N TRP A 5 7.26 -5.04 2.08
CA TRP A 5 7.99 -4.38 3.16
C TRP A 5 8.37 -5.36 4.27
N TYR A 6 9.36 -4.99 5.07
CA TYR A 6 9.78 -5.78 6.22
C TYR A 6 10.28 -4.91 7.38
N GLU A 7 11.14 -3.94 7.09
CA GLU A 7 11.78 -3.09 8.10
C GLU A 7 11.47 -1.59 7.91
N GLN A 8 12.08 -0.74 8.74
CA GLN A 8 11.68 0.66 8.89
C GLN A 8 12.12 1.54 7.71
N LYS A 9 13.18 1.19 6.97
CA LYS A 9 13.56 1.91 5.75
C LYS A 9 12.50 1.75 4.65
N ALA A 10 11.87 0.58 4.54
CA ALA A 10 10.72 0.40 3.64
C ALA A 10 9.54 1.33 4.02
N VAL A 11 9.34 1.60 5.31
CA VAL A 11 8.35 2.59 5.77
C VAL A 11 8.75 4.01 5.34
N ALA A 12 10.02 4.37 5.44
CA ALA A 12 10.50 5.67 4.95
C ALA A 12 10.29 5.83 3.44
N VAL A 13 10.57 4.80 2.65
CA VAL A 13 10.30 4.78 1.20
C VAL A 13 8.81 4.92 0.92
N LEU A 14 7.95 4.19 1.66
CA LEU A 14 6.50 4.32 1.54
C LEU A 14 6.06 5.77 1.78
N LEU A 15 6.50 6.40 2.87
CA LEU A 15 6.16 7.79 3.18
C LEU A 15 6.65 8.78 2.11
N ALA A 16 7.81 8.53 1.52
CA ALA A 16 8.31 9.34 0.40
C ALA A 16 7.43 9.20 -0.85
N LEU A 17 6.97 7.99 -1.19
CA LEU A 17 6.03 7.79 -2.31
C LEU A 17 4.68 8.48 -2.05
N LEU A 18 4.18 8.40 -0.81
CA LEU A 18 2.94 9.08 -0.43
C LEU A 18 3.09 10.61 -0.49
N SER A 19 4.24 11.17 -0.09
CA SER A 19 4.48 12.61 -0.17
C SER A 19 4.59 13.12 -1.62
N LEU A 20 5.05 12.28 -2.54
CA LEU A 20 5.04 12.55 -3.98
C LEU A 20 3.64 12.41 -4.62
N GLY A 21 2.63 12.04 -3.85
CA GLY A 21 1.25 11.93 -4.32
C GLY A 21 0.93 10.61 -5.04
N ILE A 22 1.79 9.59 -4.94
CA ILE A 22 1.51 8.27 -5.49
C ILE A 22 0.33 7.63 -4.74
N LYS A 23 -0.61 7.06 -5.50
CA LYS A 23 -1.82 6.39 -5.00
C LYS A 23 -1.92 4.96 -5.53
N GLY A 24 -2.80 4.14 -4.95
CA GLY A 24 -3.04 2.77 -5.42
C GLY A 24 -1.87 1.83 -5.12
N ILE A 25 -1.17 2.06 -4.01
CA ILE A 25 -0.06 1.19 -3.58
C ILE A 25 -0.65 -0.03 -2.87
N ARG A 26 -0.36 -1.22 -3.40
CA ARG A 26 -0.53 -2.48 -2.69
C ARG A 26 0.67 -2.70 -1.78
N LEU A 27 0.42 -2.92 -0.49
CA LEU A 27 1.44 -3.09 0.54
C LEU A 27 1.26 -4.45 1.23
N GLY A 28 2.30 -5.28 1.20
CA GLY A 28 2.23 -6.66 1.71
C GLY A 28 3.57 -7.22 2.21
N PRO A 29 3.58 -8.48 2.71
CA PRO A 29 2.45 -9.43 2.69
C PRO A 29 1.36 -9.14 3.72
N THR A 30 1.67 -8.36 4.76
CA THR A 30 0.71 -7.90 5.76
C THR A 30 0.80 -6.39 5.91
N LEU A 31 -0.27 -5.76 6.41
CA LEU A 31 -0.21 -4.34 6.78
C LEU A 31 0.61 -4.15 8.08
N PRO A 32 1.34 -3.04 8.22
CA PRO A 32 2.07 -2.77 9.45
C PRO A 32 1.19 -2.70 10.68
N ALA A 33 1.53 -3.48 11.71
CA ALA A 33 0.77 -3.56 12.96
C ALA A 33 0.73 -2.25 13.76
N PHE A 34 1.63 -1.31 13.48
CA PHE A 34 1.64 0.02 14.10
C PHE A 34 0.55 0.96 13.55
N LEU A 35 -0.13 0.59 12.45
CA LEU A 35 -1.23 1.37 11.92
C LEU A 35 -2.49 1.10 12.72
N SER A 36 -2.93 2.10 13.49
CA SER A 36 -4.25 2.04 14.13
C SER A 36 -5.36 2.08 13.08
N PRO A 37 -6.58 1.57 13.38
CA PRO A 37 -7.69 1.59 12.44
C PRO A 37 -8.01 2.98 11.86
N ASN A 38 -7.91 4.03 12.69
CA ASN A 38 -8.14 5.41 12.25
C ASN A 38 -7.05 5.91 11.30
N VAL A 39 -5.79 5.57 11.55
CA VAL A 39 -4.68 5.94 10.66
C VAL A 39 -4.79 5.18 9.34
N LEU A 40 -5.08 3.88 9.40
CA LEU A 40 -5.29 3.07 8.19
C LEU A 40 -6.43 3.64 7.34
N LYS A 41 -7.55 4.03 7.96
CA LYS A 41 -8.67 4.68 7.27
C LYS A 41 -8.23 5.93 6.50
N VAL A 42 -7.44 6.81 7.12
CA VAL A 42 -6.90 8.01 6.45
C VAL A 42 -6.01 7.62 5.26
N LEU A 43 -5.16 6.61 5.41
CA LEU A 43 -4.29 6.12 4.34
C LEU A 43 -5.09 5.57 3.15
N VAL A 44 -6.15 4.81 3.41
CA VAL A 44 -7.08 4.31 2.38
C VAL A 44 -7.80 5.48 1.68
N GLU A 45 -8.43 6.38 2.44
CA GLU A 45 -9.24 7.47 1.89
C GLU A 45 -8.42 8.49 1.08
N LYS A 46 -7.19 8.77 1.50
CA LYS A 46 -6.35 9.80 0.88
C LYS A 46 -5.46 9.26 -0.24
N PHE A 47 -4.94 8.05 -0.07
CA PHE A 47 -3.88 7.50 -0.92
C PHE A 47 -4.24 6.18 -1.59
N ASP A 48 -5.43 5.62 -1.35
CA ASP A 48 -5.86 4.35 -1.94
C ASP A 48 -4.83 3.23 -1.66
N ILE A 49 -4.36 3.16 -0.40
CA ILE A 49 -3.52 2.06 0.09
C ILE A 49 -4.35 0.78 0.14
N LYS A 50 -3.81 -0.31 -0.39
CA LYS A 50 -4.50 -1.61 -0.49
C LYS A 50 -3.65 -2.72 0.17
N PRO A 51 -4.25 -3.69 0.87
CA PRO A 51 -3.57 -4.96 1.10
C PRO A 51 -3.41 -5.71 -0.23
N ILE A 52 -2.53 -6.71 -0.25
CA ILE A 52 -2.47 -7.68 -1.35
C ILE A 52 -3.69 -8.62 -1.29
N GLY A 53 -4.15 -9.06 -2.46
CA GLY A 53 -5.18 -10.07 -2.64
C GLY A 53 -4.59 -11.40 -3.12
N SER A 54 -5.32 -12.09 -4.01
CA SER A 54 -4.77 -13.26 -4.70
C SER A 54 -3.88 -12.82 -5.86
N VAL A 55 -2.85 -13.62 -6.19
CA VAL A 55 -1.93 -13.32 -7.31
C VAL A 55 -2.68 -13.05 -8.61
N LYS A 56 -3.70 -13.86 -8.92
CA LYS A 56 -4.47 -13.71 -10.16
C LYS A 56 -5.24 -12.37 -10.18
N GLU A 57 -5.90 -12.04 -9.09
CA GLU A 57 -6.69 -10.82 -8.97
C GLU A 57 -5.82 -9.56 -9.01
N ASP A 58 -4.72 -9.55 -8.27
CA ASP A 58 -3.82 -8.39 -8.22
C ASP A 58 -3.18 -8.13 -9.58
N VAL A 59 -2.71 -9.18 -10.27
CA VAL A 59 -2.17 -9.04 -11.64
C VAL A 59 -3.21 -8.47 -12.59
N GLU A 60 -4.45 -8.96 -12.56
CA GLU A 60 -5.52 -8.47 -13.43
C GLU A 60 -5.83 -6.98 -13.17
N LEU A 61 -5.95 -6.58 -11.91
CA LEU A 61 -6.22 -5.19 -11.53
C LEU A 61 -5.06 -4.26 -11.90
N ILE A 62 -3.80 -4.68 -11.68
CA ILE A 62 -2.60 -3.92 -12.03
C ILE A 62 -2.55 -3.67 -13.54
N MET A 63 -2.84 -4.68 -14.36
CA MET A 63 -2.86 -4.55 -15.83
C MET A 63 -3.97 -3.60 -16.33
N GLN A 64 -5.02 -3.39 -15.53
CA GLN A 64 -6.08 -2.40 -15.80
C GLN A 64 -5.76 -1.00 -15.25
N GLY A 65 -4.59 -0.81 -14.60
CA GLY A 65 -4.23 0.45 -13.94
C GLY A 65 -5.04 0.73 -12.67
N LYS A 66 -5.51 -0.32 -11.98
CA LYS A 66 -6.36 -0.25 -10.78
C LYS A 66 -5.67 -0.73 -9.50
#